data_AF-A0A7X0B484-F1
#
_entry.id   AF-A0A7X0B484-F1
#
_cell.length_a   1.000
_cell.length_b   1.000
_cell.length_c   1.000
_cell.angle_alpha   90.00
_cell.angle_beta   90.00
_cell.angle_gamma   90.00
#
_symmetry.space_group_name_H-M   'P 1'
#
loop_
_entity.id
_entity.type
_entity.pdbx_description
1 polymer ?
#
loop_
_entity_poly.entity_id
_entity_poly.type
_entity_poly.pdbx_seq_one_letter_code
_entity_poly.pdbx_strand_id
1 'polypeptide(L)'
;MSRRMARLATTLVTFASFLSVASPSMATPTTSRGLISVAQVMQMLEKAPTDDTARQVLTAYLAGVGEAASVVAGMGGATCRTLLSLSAANVRQTLTAAAAGQDAAETPATPLIVRDMLDRSGCQRH
;
A
#
# COMPACT_ATOMS: atom_id res chain seq x y z
N MET A 1 26.94 -36.52 61.67
CA MET A 1 26.60 -35.40 60.75
C MET A 1 26.21 -36.02 59.40
N SER A 2 24.95 -36.16 58.98
CA SER A 2 23.91 -35.12 58.73
C SER A 2 24.45 -34.10 57.72
N ARG A 3 23.97 -33.92 56.48
CA ARG A 3 22.60 -34.01 55.93
C ARG A 3 22.59 -34.24 54.40
N ARG A 4 21.83 -35.27 54.00
CA ARG A 4 20.80 -35.27 52.94
C ARG A 4 21.20 -34.93 51.50
N MET A 5 21.51 -35.98 50.75
CA MET A 5 21.00 -36.16 49.39
C MET A 5 19.46 -36.09 49.38
N ALA A 6 18.90 -35.70 48.22
CA ALA A 6 17.49 -35.76 47.78
C ALA A 6 16.76 -34.40 47.68
N ARG A 7 16.47 -34.06 46.41
CA ARG A 7 15.45 -33.17 45.80
C ARG A 7 16.14 -32.55 44.58
N LEU A 8 16.36 -33.27 43.47
CA LEU A 8 15.34 -33.81 42.57
C LEU A 8 14.19 -32.83 42.38
N ALA A 9 14.04 -32.44 41.11
CA ALA A 9 12.81 -32.03 40.44
C ALA A 9 12.73 -30.55 40.02
N THR A 10 13.09 -30.36 38.75
CA THR A 10 12.12 -29.90 37.76
C THR A 10 11.64 -28.45 37.87
N THR A 11 12.32 -27.55 37.17
CA THR A 11 11.64 -26.53 36.33
C THR A 11 12.59 -26.13 35.21
N LEU A 12 12.85 -27.07 34.30
CA LEU A 12 13.26 -26.72 32.93
C LEU A 12 12.01 -26.17 32.27
N VAL A 13 11.87 -24.85 32.25
CA VAL A 13 10.82 -24.16 31.48
C VAL A 13 11.15 -24.41 30.02
N THR A 14 10.56 -25.46 29.45
CA THR A 14 10.50 -25.71 28.02
C THR A 14 9.66 -24.60 27.40
N PHE A 15 10.34 -23.51 27.03
CA PHE A 15 9.79 -22.50 26.15
C PHE A 15 9.68 -23.13 24.76
N ALA A 16 8.58 -23.84 24.52
CA ALA A 16 8.23 -24.36 23.21
C ALA A 16 7.97 -23.14 22.31
N SER A 17 9.04 -22.70 21.64
CA SER A 17 8.99 -21.69 20.60
C SER A 17 8.01 -22.16 19.53
N PHE A 18 6.78 -21.67 19.57
CA PHE A 18 5.90 -21.65 18.41
C PHE A 18 6.57 -20.73 17.38
N LEU A 19 7.47 -21.30 16.59
CA LEU A 19 7.96 -20.70 15.36
C LEU A 19 6.76 -20.64 14.42
N SER A 20 6.02 -19.53 14.51
CA SER A 20 5.08 -19.13 13.47
C SER A 20 5.83 -19.17 12.16
N VAL A 21 5.50 -20.13 11.29
CA VAL A 21 5.98 -20.18 9.92
C VAL A 21 5.38 -18.96 9.22
N ALA A 22 6.07 -17.84 9.31
CA ALA A 22 5.75 -16.65 8.54
C ALA A 22 6.06 -17.01 7.09
N SER A 23 5.01 -17.29 6.31
CA SER A 23 5.16 -17.39 4.85
C SER A 23 5.76 -16.07 4.36
N PRO A 24 6.76 -16.07 3.47
CA PRO A 24 7.26 -14.84 2.89
C PRO A 24 6.09 -14.17 2.15
N SER A 25 5.57 -13.07 2.70
CA SER A 25 4.64 -12.22 1.98
C SER A 25 5.44 -11.51 0.89
N MET A 26 5.55 -12.15 -0.27
CA MET A 26 6.07 -11.51 -1.46
C MET A 26 5.12 -10.34 -1.77
N ALA A 27 5.61 -9.11 -1.57
CA ALA A 27 4.91 -7.93 -2.04
C ALA A 27 4.69 -8.08 -3.55
N THR A 28 3.50 -7.69 -4.05
CA THR A 28 3.29 -7.66 -5.50
C THR A 28 4.41 -6.83 -6.13
N PRO A 29 5.09 -7.35 -7.16
CA PRO A 29 6.21 -6.68 -7.77
C PRO A 29 5.82 -5.31 -8.34
N THR A 30 6.78 -4.38 -8.28
CA THR A 30 6.75 -3.16 -9.07
C THR A 30 6.85 -3.52 -10.55
N THR A 31 6.50 -2.57 -11.42
CA THR A 31 6.74 -2.71 -12.87
C THR A 31 8.22 -3.01 -13.15
N SER A 32 8.54 -3.51 -14.34
CA SER A 32 9.91 -3.74 -14.80
C SER A 32 10.82 -2.49 -14.78
N ARG A 33 10.22 -1.30 -14.64
CA ARG A 33 10.94 -0.01 -14.50
C ARG A 33 11.03 0.50 -13.05
N GLY A 34 10.65 -0.31 -12.07
CA GLY A 34 10.66 0.06 -10.66
C GLY A 34 9.54 1.00 -10.22
N LEU A 35 8.53 1.25 -11.08
CA LEU A 35 7.35 2.04 -10.73
C LEU A 35 6.32 1.18 -9.98
N ILE A 36 5.58 1.77 -9.05
CA ILE A 36 4.46 1.09 -8.37
C ILE A 36 3.37 0.77 -9.38
N SER A 37 3.06 -0.52 -9.52
CA SER A 37 2.11 -1.04 -10.51
C SER A 37 0.66 -0.94 -10.04
N VAL A 38 -0.28 -1.00 -10.99
CA VAL A 38 -1.72 -1.10 -10.69
C VAL A 38 -2.00 -2.31 -9.79
N ALA A 39 -1.41 -3.46 -10.11
CA ALA A 39 -1.57 -4.70 -9.34
C ALA A 39 -1.08 -4.53 -7.89
N GLN A 40 0.03 -3.81 -7.68
CA GLN A 40 0.57 -3.57 -6.35
C GLN A 40 -0.35 -2.67 -5.51
N VAL A 41 -0.88 -1.59 -6.07
CA VAL A 41 -1.84 -0.73 -5.34
C VAL A 41 -3.14 -1.46 -5.06
N MET A 42 -3.65 -2.26 -6.01
CA MET A 42 -4.85 -3.08 -5.79
C MET A 42 -4.64 -4.11 -4.67
N GLN A 43 -3.48 -4.77 -4.61
CA GLN A 43 -3.14 -5.67 -3.49
C GLN A 43 -3.12 -4.91 -2.15
N MET A 44 -2.54 -3.71 -2.11
CA MET A 44 -2.52 -2.90 -0.88
C MET A 44 -3.94 -2.49 -0.46
N LEU A 45 -4.80 -2.12 -1.42
CA LEU A 45 -6.22 -1.80 -1.18
C LEU A 45 -7.03 -2.99 -0.68
N GLU A 46 -6.67 -4.20 -1.09
CA GLU A 46 -7.30 -5.45 -0.66
C GLU A 46 -6.85 -5.84 0.76
N LYS A 47 -5.56 -5.72 1.06
CA LYS A 47 -4.98 -6.11 2.35
C LYS A 47 -5.18 -5.09 3.47
N ALA A 48 -5.29 -3.79 3.14
CA ALA A 48 -5.39 -2.71 4.14
C ALA A 48 -6.46 -2.88 5.25
N PRO A 49 -7.62 -3.54 5.03
CA PRO A 49 -8.58 -3.78 6.11
C PRO A 49 -8.10 -4.77 7.18
N THR A 50 -7.18 -5.67 6.84
CA THR A 50 -6.74 -6.79 7.70
C THR A 50 -5.24 -6.80 7.99
N ASP A 51 -4.46 -5.94 7.32
CA ASP A 51 -3.01 -5.83 7.45
C ASP A 51 -2.63 -4.37 7.72
N ASP A 52 -2.15 -4.12 8.94
CA ASP A 52 -1.72 -2.80 9.39
C ASP A 52 -0.56 -2.23 8.58
N THR A 53 0.35 -3.10 8.13
CA THR A 53 1.49 -2.70 7.30
C THR A 53 0.98 -2.27 5.93
N ALA A 54 0.12 -3.07 5.29
CA ALA A 54 -0.49 -2.70 4.01
C ALA A 54 -1.27 -1.38 4.11
N ARG A 55 -2.00 -1.16 5.20
CA ARG A 55 -2.72 0.08 5.47
C ARG A 55 -1.79 1.28 5.60
N GLN A 56 -0.71 1.16 6.36
CA GLN A 56 0.28 2.23 6.54
C GLN A 56 0.98 2.57 5.23
N VAL A 57 1.43 1.56 4.50
CA VAL A 57 2.10 1.74 3.20
C VAL A 57 1.14 2.36 2.18
N LEU A 58 -0.10 1.89 2.10
CA LEU A 58 -1.12 2.48 1.24
C LEU A 58 -1.39 3.95 1.59
N THR A 59 -1.49 4.27 2.89
CA THR A 59 -1.73 5.63 3.35
C THR A 59 -0.58 6.56 2.94
N ALA A 60 0.66 6.13 3.16
CA ALA A 60 1.85 6.90 2.77
C ALA A 60 1.93 7.08 1.24
N TYR A 61 1.66 6.02 0.48
CA TYR A 61 1.60 6.08 -0.98
C TYR A 61 0.56 7.09 -1.46
N LEU A 62 -0.68 7.01 -0.97
CA LEU A 62 -1.75 7.91 -1.38
C LEU A 62 -1.50 9.36 -0.96
N ALA A 63 -0.92 9.60 0.23
CA ALA A 63 -0.52 10.94 0.65
C ALA A 63 0.49 11.56 -0.35
N GLY A 64 1.55 10.83 -0.69
CA GLY A 64 2.54 11.29 -1.67
C GLY A 64 1.96 11.50 -3.07
N VAL A 65 1.00 10.67 -3.50
CA VAL A 65 0.28 10.86 -4.78
C VAL A 65 -0.55 12.15 -4.76
N GLY A 66 -1.23 12.46 -3.65
CA GLY A 66 -2.02 13.68 -3.52
C GLY A 66 -1.16 14.95 -3.54
N GLU A 67 -0.01 14.93 -2.90
CA GLU A 67 0.99 16.01 -2.97
C GLU A 67 1.53 16.16 -4.40
N ALA A 68 1.91 15.07 -5.05
CA ALA A 68 2.37 15.09 -6.43
C ALA A 68 1.32 15.66 -7.39
N ALA A 69 0.04 15.30 -7.22
CA ALA A 69 -1.06 15.86 -8.02
C ALA A 69 -1.16 17.39 -7.88
N SER A 70 -0.97 17.90 -6.66
CA SER A 70 -0.99 19.34 -6.38
C SER A 70 0.18 20.06 -7.05
N VAL A 71 1.39 19.47 -7.01
CA VAL A 71 2.56 19.99 -7.73
C VAL A 71 2.34 19.99 -9.24
N VAL A 72 1.80 18.90 -9.79
CA VAL A 72 1.51 18.79 -11.23
C VAL A 72 0.48 19.83 -11.68
N ALA A 73 -0.58 20.06 -10.90
CA ALA A 73 -1.56 21.10 -11.19
C ALA A 73 -0.90 22.50 -11.18
N GLY A 74 -0.11 22.80 -10.14
CA GLY A 74 0.57 24.09 -9.99
C GLY A 74 1.61 24.36 -11.08
N MET A 75 2.50 23.41 -11.35
CA MET A 75 3.49 23.51 -12.44
C MET A 75 2.84 23.62 -13.82
N GLY A 76 1.69 22.96 -13.99
CA GLY A 76 0.91 23.00 -15.22
C GLY A 76 0.10 24.27 -15.42
N GLY A 77 0.12 25.23 -14.48
CA GLY A 77 -0.70 26.44 -14.53
C GLY A 77 -2.19 26.15 -14.52
N ALA A 78 -2.60 25.00 -13.98
CA ALA A 78 -3.98 24.56 -14.06
C ALA A 78 -4.83 25.20 -12.95
N THR A 79 -6.00 25.71 -13.31
CA THR A 79 -7.06 26.06 -12.35
C THR A 79 -8.03 24.90 -12.24
N CYS A 80 -8.29 24.48 -11.01
CA CYS A 80 -9.26 23.43 -10.69
C CYS A 80 -10.56 24.04 -10.19
N ARG A 81 -11.70 23.50 -10.63
CA ARG A 81 -13.04 23.94 -10.19
C ARG A 81 -13.28 23.62 -8.72
N THR A 82 -12.67 22.54 -8.22
CA THR A 82 -12.75 22.12 -6.82
C THR A 82 -11.36 21.75 -6.30
N LEU A 83 -11.25 21.62 -4.97
CA LEU A 83 -10.04 21.09 -4.34
C LEU A 83 -9.76 19.65 -4.82
N LEU A 84 -8.47 19.33 -4.97
CA LEU A 84 -8.01 17.98 -5.25
C LEU A 84 -8.41 17.07 -4.08
N SER A 85 -9.03 15.93 -4.41
CA SER A 85 -9.46 14.93 -3.41
C SER A 85 -9.06 13.53 -3.84
N LEU A 86 -8.55 12.76 -2.89
CA LEU A 86 -8.13 11.38 -3.09
C LEU A 86 -8.76 10.48 -2.01
N SER A 87 -9.35 9.37 -2.42
CA SER A 87 -9.91 8.36 -1.52
C SER A 87 -9.59 6.96 -2.05
N ALA A 88 -9.52 5.99 -1.15
CA ALA A 88 -9.29 4.60 -1.52
C ALA A 88 -10.36 4.04 -2.47
N ALA A 89 -11.62 4.49 -2.33
CA ALA A 89 -12.72 4.11 -3.22
C ALA A 89 -12.51 4.62 -4.65
N ASN A 90 -12.16 5.90 -4.81
CA ASN A 90 -11.86 6.47 -6.12
C ASN A 90 -10.65 5.80 -6.76
N VAL A 91 -9.59 5.55 -5.99
CA VAL A 91 -8.40 4.83 -6.47
C VAL A 91 -8.78 3.43 -6.96
N ARG A 92 -9.54 2.67 -6.17
CA ARG A 92 -9.99 1.33 -6.57
C ARG A 92 -10.80 1.37 -7.87
N GLN A 93 -11.72 2.33 -8.00
CA GLN A 93 -12.52 2.49 -9.21
C GLN A 93 -11.64 2.81 -10.44
N THR A 94 -10.77 3.82 -10.34
CA THR A 94 -9.84 4.24 -11.40
C THR A 94 -8.93 3.11 -11.84
N LEU A 95 -8.36 2.37 -10.89
CA LEU A 95 -7.45 1.27 -11.17
C LEU A 95 -8.16 0.04 -11.74
N THR A 96 -9.39 -0.24 -11.32
CA THR A 96 -10.21 -1.33 -11.89
C THR A 96 -10.52 -1.05 -13.36
N ALA A 97 -10.84 0.20 -13.71
CA ALA A 97 -11.08 0.58 -15.10
C ALA A 97 -9.81 0.45 -15.96
N ALA A 98 -8.65 0.82 -15.42
CA ALA A 98 -7.36 0.69 -16.14
C ALA A 98 -6.93 -0.78 -16.32
N ALA A 99 -7.18 -1.64 -15.33
CA ALA A 99 -6.84 -3.06 -15.39
C ALA A 99 -7.65 -3.84 -16.44
N ALA A 100 -8.82 -3.35 -16.85
CA ALA A 100 -9.70 -4.03 -17.80
C ALA A 100 -9.14 -4.09 -19.25
N GLY A 101 -8.09 -3.34 -19.56
CA GLY A 101 -7.52 -3.28 -20.92
C GLY A 101 -5.99 -3.35 -20.99
N GLN A 102 -5.30 -3.59 -19.87
CA GLN A 102 -3.84 -3.52 -19.79
C GLN A 102 -3.29 -4.54 -18.78
N ASP A 103 -2.00 -4.86 -18.90
CA ASP A 103 -1.30 -5.63 -17.88
C ASP A 103 -1.16 -4.79 -16.61
N ALA A 104 -1.96 -5.12 -15.59
CA ALA A 104 -1.95 -4.42 -14.31
C ALA A 104 -0.60 -4.52 -13.57
N ALA A 105 0.22 -5.55 -13.84
CA ALA A 105 1.54 -5.70 -13.23
C ALA A 105 2.57 -4.72 -13.81
N GLU A 106 2.41 -4.34 -15.08
CA GLU A 106 3.34 -3.44 -15.78
C GLU A 106 2.81 -2.01 -15.98
N THR A 107 1.54 -1.78 -15.66
CA THR A 107 0.92 -0.46 -15.75
C THR A 107 1.26 0.38 -14.50
N PRO A 108 1.86 1.57 -14.63
CA PRO A 108 2.18 2.42 -13.48
C PRO A 108 0.91 3.08 -12.91
N ALA A 109 0.64 2.89 -11.61
CA ALA A 109 -0.59 3.35 -10.96
C ALA A 109 -0.63 4.87 -10.76
N THR A 110 0.48 5.47 -10.33
CA THR A 110 0.54 6.90 -9.95
C THR A 110 0.02 7.85 -11.03
N PRO A 111 0.46 7.80 -12.31
CA PRO A 111 -0.05 8.72 -13.33
C PRO A 111 -1.54 8.55 -13.62
N LEU A 112 -2.10 7.35 -13.43
CA LEU A 112 -3.54 7.12 -13.60
C LEU A 112 -4.33 7.78 -12.46
N ILE A 113 -3.86 7.63 -11.22
CA ILE A 113 -4.49 8.23 -10.04
C ILE A 113 -4.41 9.76 -10.11
N VAL A 114 -3.24 10.32 -10.44
CA VAL A 114 -3.07 11.77 -10.59
C VAL A 114 -4.02 12.31 -11.67
N ARG A 115 -4.12 11.63 -12.82
CA ARG A 115 -5.03 12.07 -13.88
C ARG A 115 -6.50 12.05 -13.43
N ASP A 116 -6.94 10.98 -12.78
CA ASP A 116 -8.30 10.91 -12.22
C ASP A 116 -8.57 12.04 -11.21
N MET A 117 -7.61 12.36 -10.34
CA MET A 117 -7.75 13.48 -9.40
C MET A 117 -7.95 14.81 -10.11
N LEU A 118 -7.16 15.09 -11.15
CA LEU A 118 -7.24 16.32 -11.93
C LEU A 118 -8.57 16.40 -12.69
N ASP A 119 -8.97 15.31 -13.35
CA ASP A 119 -10.20 15.23 -14.14
C ASP A 119 -11.44 15.43 -13.26
N ARG A 120 -11.51 14.72 -12.12
CA ARG A 120 -12.60 14.86 -11.13
C ARG A 120 -12.68 16.24 -10.52
N SER A 121 -11.54 16.91 -10.38
CA SER A 121 -11.47 18.29 -9.86
C SER A 121 -11.72 19.34 -10.95
N GLY A 122 -11.90 18.91 -12.20
CA GLY A 122 -12.12 19.76 -13.35
C GLY A 122 -10.97 20.72 -13.59
N CYS A 123 -9.73 20.27 -13.40
CA CYS A 123 -8.55 21.07 -13.65
C CYS A 123 -8.38 21.32 -15.15
N GLN A 124 -8.24 22.58 -15.54
CA GLN A 124 -8.00 23.00 -16.92
C GLN A 124 -6.72 23.83 -16.98
N ARG A 125 -5.90 23.61 -18.01
CA ARG A 125 -4.75 24.47 -18.28
C ARG A 125 -5.22 25.76 -18.96
N HIS A 126 -4.54 26.85 -18.64
CA HIS A 126 -4.63 28.11 -19.35
C HIS A 126 -3.60 28.19 -20.46
#